data_AF-A0A4S4LYC3-F1
#
_entry.id   AF-A0A4S4LYC3-F1
#
_cell.length_a   1.000
_cell.length_b   1.000
_cell.length_c   1.000
_cell.angle_alpha   90.00
_cell.angle_beta   90.00
_cell.angle_gamma   90.00
#
_symmetry.space_group_name_H-M   'P 1'
#
loop_
_entity.id
_entity.type
_entity.pdbx_description
1 polymer ?
#
loop_
_entity_poly.entity_id
_entity_poly.type
_entity_poly.pdbx_seq_one_letter_code
_entity_poly.pdbx_strand_id
1 'polypeptide(L)'
;MHDLIKVTEVDGTASPRVYTSQDTAKKCFPLSSRPQNLRHLLAINMRPAHIPLKTSDDDDDMDGSLTWEAVLQRREEDFNSYHPVILENLRTVVSKDSTDPSRIDFVRFEGLNHREAPCASTWHALDGLLPRHLELKCGWDEHCDLSPLDELETKWPLESLTLTDACATPLSASCLGNISSLTLYFCSGVTISPSYNAGRALRRLRIEGNNVIDMFIGMSKRGIVDSVEEVRISNTNGGEEEYESSEFFEVLPRHTSIRSFDLAVSLRPHDPCYHALPLHLPPNIEHLRFRGPPETAGDLSNWLKCAKDPGWLPHLKTFSFHLDVELSDDRICKIYQGYPPPRPLTTEDRGRVQELLDAALQHHTGLRLVD
;
A
#
# COMPACT_ATOMS: atom_id res chain seq x y z
N MET A 1 19.37 18.17 -9.92
CA MET A 1 18.36 18.85 -10.76
C MET A 1 17.09 18.04 -10.56
N HIS A 2 16.11 18.55 -9.79
CA HIS A 2 14.89 17.80 -9.54
C HIS A 2 13.90 18.13 -10.65
N ASP A 3 13.51 17.12 -11.43
CA ASP A 3 12.60 17.30 -12.56
C ASP A 3 11.27 17.91 -12.10
N LEU A 4 10.79 18.90 -12.85
CA LEU A 4 9.49 19.51 -12.63
C LEU A 4 8.43 18.53 -13.13
N ILE A 5 7.54 18.09 -12.23
CA ILE A 5 6.40 17.24 -12.59
C ILE A 5 5.29 18.15 -13.12
N LYS A 6 4.83 17.86 -14.34
CA LYS A 6 3.59 18.44 -14.86
C LYS A 6 2.42 17.74 -14.17
N VAL A 7 1.45 18.50 -13.69
CA VAL A 7 0.23 17.96 -13.10
C VAL A 7 -0.95 18.51 -13.88
N THR A 8 -1.80 17.62 -14.37
CA THR A 8 -3.10 17.94 -14.92
C THR A 8 -4.15 17.46 -13.93
N GLU A 9 -4.97 18.38 -13.43
CA GLU A 9 -6.03 18.12 -12.47
C GLU A 9 -7.38 18.23 -13.16
N VAL A 10 -8.23 17.21 -12.95
CA VAL A 10 -9.61 17.19 -13.43
C VAL A 10 -10.53 17.06 -12.21
N ASP A 11 -11.47 17.99 -12.10
CA ASP A 11 -12.51 18.02 -11.07
C ASP A 11 -13.91 18.13 -11.70
N GLY A 12 -14.95 17.91 -10.88
CA GLY A 12 -16.34 17.86 -11.34
C GLY A 12 -16.97 19.19 -11.75
N THR A 13 -16.28 20.34 -11.64
CA THR A 13 -16.93 21.65 -11.87
C THR A 13 -16.10 22.65 -12.65
N ALA A 14 -14.82 22.38 -12.93
CA ALA A 14 -13.93 23.28 -13.66
C ALA A 14 -13.27 22.61 -14.86
N SER A 15 -12.78 23.43 -15.79
CA SER A 15 -11.90 22.97 -16.86
C SER A 15 -10.61 22.37 -16.28
N PRO A 16 -9.98 21.39 -16.95
CA PRO A 16 -8.74 20.79 -16.48
C PRO A 16 -7.68 21.85 -16.18
N ARG A 17 -7.09 21.79 -14.99
CA ARG A 17 -6.06 22.72 -14.54
C ARG A 17 -4.70 22.09 -14.75
N VAL A 18 -3.79 22.80 -15.40
CA VAL A 18 -2.43 22.33 -15.63
C VAL A 18 -1.46 23.22 -14.86
N TYR A 19 -0.61 22.63 -14.04
CA TYR A 19 0.44 23.35 -13.33
C TYR A 19 1.72 22.53 -13.25
N THR A 20 2.84 23.22 -13.14
CA THR A 20 4.16 22.64 -12.91
C THR A 20 4.58 22.97 -11.48
N SER A 21 4.46 22.01 -10.56
CA SER A 21 4.81 22.27 -9.15
C SER A 21 5.27 21.01 -8.43
N GLN A 22 6.46 21.08 -7.85
CA GLN A 22 6.94 20.03 -6.93
C GLN A 22 6.12 19.97 -5.65
N ASP A 23 5.60 21.11 -5.18
CA ASP A 23 4.86 21.17 -3.91
C ASP A 23 3.49 20.52 -4.02
N THR A 24 2.85 20.60 -5.20
CA THR A 24 1.60 19.87 -5.43
C THR A 24 1.86 18.39 -5.57
N ALA A 25 2.92 17.97 -6.28
CA ALA A 25 3.34 16.57 -6.24
C ALA A 25 3.65 16.12 -4.79
N LYS A 26 4.24 16.96 -3.94
CA LYS A 26 4.50 16.65 -2.51
C LYS A 26 3.23 16.48 -1.69
N LYS A 27 2.20 17.26 -1.95
CA LYS A 27 0.88 17.05 -1.33
C LYS A 27 0.20 15.77 -1.82
N CYS A 28 0.39 15.42 -3.09
CA CYS A 28 -0.22 14.23 -3.68
C CYS A 28 0.48 12.91 -3.29
N PHE A 29 1.75 12.94 -2.86
CA PHE A 29 2.51 11.71 -2.61
C PHE A 29 3.18 11.72 -1.23
N PRO A 30 2.98 10.70 -0.37
CA PRO A 30 3.98 10.39 0.64
C PRO A 30 5.31 10.07 -0.08
N LEU A 31 6.39 10.72 0.34
CA LEU A 31 7.67 10.73 -0.38
C LEU A 31 8.30 9.33 -0.60
N SER A 32 7.92 8.34 0.21
CA SER A 32 8.51 6.99 0.24
C SER A 32 8.02 6.05 -0.88
N SER A 33 6.96 6.40 -1.60
CA SER A 33 6.30 5.52 -2.60
C SER A 33 6.29 6.07 -4.03
N ARG A 34 6.98 7.20 -4.30
CA ARG A 34 6.98 7.78 -5.64
C ARG A 34 7.69 6.90 -6.66
N PRO A 35 7.08 6.66 -7.83
CA PRO A 35 7.81 6.15 -8.98
C PRO A 35 8.97 7.08 -9.35
N GLN A 36 10.11 6.49 -9.67
CA GLN A 36 11.25 7.26 -10.18
C GLN A 36 10.94 7.75 -11.60
N ASN A 37 11.41 8.95 -11.94
CA ASN A 37 11.28 9.55 -13.27
C ASN A 37 9.86 9.91 -13.70
N LEU A 38 8.97 10.21 -12.75
CA LEU A 38 7.63 10.72 -13.03
C LEU A 38 7.70 12.03 -13.82
N ARG A 39 7.07 12.09 -14.99
CA ARG A 39 7.08 13.28 -15.86
C ARG A 39 5.77 14.05 -15.79
N HIS A 40 4.65 13.34 -15.82
CA HIS A 40 3.33 13.95 -15.93
C HIS A 40 2.25 13.13 -15.22
N LEU A 41 1.71 13.72 -14.16
CA LEU A 41 0.60 13.19 -13.39
C LEU A 41 -0.74 13.74 -13.91
N LEU A 42 -1.69 12.86 -14.20
CA LEU A 42 -3.11 13.17 -14.29
C LEU A 42 -3.77 12.81 -12.96
N ALA A 43 -4.18 13.82 -12.19
CA ALA A 43 -4.93 13.67 -10.95
C ALA A 43 -6.43 13.91 -11.22
N ILE A 44 -7.25 12.91 -10.92
CA ILE A 44 -8.69 12.93 -11.17
C ILE A 44 -9.38 12.88 -9.82
N ASN A 45 -10.02 13.97 -9.43
CA ASN A 45 -10.85 14.00 -8.24
C ASN A 45 -12.30 13.72 -8.65
N MET A 46 -12.81 12.56 -8.24
CA MET A 46 -14.18 12.17 -8.56
C MET A 46 -15.20 12.87 -7.66
N ARG A 47 -14.79 13.59 -6.60
CA ARG A 47 -15.72 14.33 -5.73
C ARG A 47 -16.07 15.70 -6.30
N PRO A 48 -17.31 16.17 -6.10
CA PRO A 48 -17.67 17.55 -6.39
C PRO A 48 -16.95 18.52 -5.44
N ALA A 49 -16.42 19.63 -5.98
CA ALA A 49 -15.63 20.61 -5.25
C ALA A 49 -16.38 21.36 -4.12
N HIS A 50 -17.70 21.18 -4.00
CA HIS A 50 -18.59 22.06 -3.22
C HIS A 50 -19.57 21.37 -2.28
N ILE A 51 -19.35 20.13 -1.86
CA ILE A 51 -20.12 19.61 -0.71
C ILE A 51 -19.34 20.01 0.56
N PRO A 52 -19.75 21.06 1.31
CA PRO A 52 -19.21 21.28 2.64
C PRO A 52 -19.59 20.06 3.47
N LEU A 53 -18.63 19.15 3.63
CA LEU A 53 -18.67 18.11 4.63
C LEU A 53 -18.70 18.83 5.97
N LYS A 54 -19.89 19.03 6.53
CA LYS A 54 -20.05 19.11 7.98
C LYS A 54 -19.80 17.70 8.52
N THR A 55 -18.56 17.25 8.47
CA THR A 55 -18.08 16.14 9.29
C THR A 55 -17.72 16.75 10.62
N SER A 56 -18.69 16.91 11.51
CA SER A 56 -18.34 16.67 12.90
C SER A 56 -18.06 15.17 12.95
N ASP A 57 -16.82 14.78 13.20
CA ASP A 57 -16.41 13.39 13.44
C ASP A 57 -17.05 12.81 14.74
N ASP A 58 -18.13 13.43 15.21
CA ASP A 58 -19.01 13.01 16.30
C ASP A 58 -20.24 12.33 15.67
N ASP A 59 -20.03 11.19 15.01
CA ASP A 59 -21.07 10.35 14.40
C ASP A 59 -21.98 9.66 15.46
N ASP A 60 -21.80 9.97 16.75
CA ASP A 60 -22.68 9.47 17.82
C ASP A 60 -23.93 10.36 18.05
N ASP A 61 -23.97 11.58 17.49
CA ASP A 61 -25.10 12.52 17.65
C ASP A 61 -25.76 12.87 16.30
N MET A 62 -25.91 11.88 15.41
CA MET A 62 -26.90 11.98 14.34
C MET A 62 -28.30 12.04 14.97
N ASP A 63 -28.81 13.26 15.18
CA ASP A 63 -30.25 13.53 15.28
C ASP A 63 -30.93 12.71 14.19
N GLY A 64 -31.71 11.70 14.56
CA GLY A 64 -32.21 10.61 13.71
C GLY A 64 -33.20 11.02 12.61
N SER A 65 -33.03 12.22 12.04
CA SER A 65 -33.89 12.85 11.05
C SER A 65 -33.46 12.60 9.60
N LEU A 66 -32.22 12.16 9.33
CA LEU A 66 -31.79 11.74 7.99
C LEU A 66 -31.38 10.26 8.00
N THR A 67 -32.15 9.44 7.29
CA THR A 67 -31.75 8.04 7.06
C THR A 67 -30.50 8.02 6.17
N TRP A 68 -29.61 7.05 6.38
CA TRP A 68 -28.44 6.81 5.51
C TRP A 68 -28.82 6.72 4.03
N GLU A 69 -30.02 6.19 3.73
CA GLU A 69 -30.60 6.15 2.38
C GLU A 69 -30.80 7.54 1.76
N ALA A 70 -31.25 8.53 2.53
CA ALA A 70 -31.42 9.90 2.03
C ALA A 70 -30.08 10.59 1.76
N VAL A 71 -29.04 10.28 2.54
CA VAL A 71 -27.67 10.75 2.29
C VAL A 71 -27.11 10.12 1.01
N LEU A 72 -27.35 8.82 0.80
CA LEU A 72 -26.94 8.10 -0.41
C LEU A 72 -27.66 8.60 -1.67
N GLN A 73 -28.96 8.88 -1.58
CA GLN A 73 -29.75 9.41 -2.70
C GLN A 73 -29.29 10.81 -3.13
N ARG A 74 -29.03 11.72 -2.18
CA ARG A 74 -28.47 13.04 -2.53
C ARG A 74 -27.13 12.93 -3.25
N ARG A 75 -26.27 11.99 -2.83
CA ARG A 75 -25.00 11.73 -3.51
C ARG A 75 -25.18 11.20 -4.93
N GLU A 76 -26.22 10.41 -5.22
CA GLU A 76 -26.51 9.94 -6.58
C GLU A 76 -26.95 11.07 -7.51
N GLU A 77 -27.84 11.94 -7.05
CA GLU A 77 -28.30 13.09 -7.83
C GLU A 77 -27.12 14.02 -8.17
N ASP A 78 -26.25 14.26 -7.18
CA ASP A 78 -25.02 15.03 -7.39
C ASP A 78 -24.11 14.32 -8.40
N PHE A 79 -23.79 13.02 -8.23
CA PHE A 79 -22.93 12.26 -9.13
C PHE A 79 -23.39 12.31 -10.59
N ASN A 80 -24.68 12.07 -10.83
CA ASN A 80 -25.25 12.08 -12.17
C ASN A 80 -25.15 13.45 -12.85
N SER A 81 -25.07 14.54 -12.07
CA SER A 81 -24.98 15.90 -12.61
C SER A 81 -23.58 16.27 -13.09
N TYR A 82 -22.51 15.83 -12.41
CA TYR A 82 -21.14 16.23 -12.72
C TYR A 82 -20.31 15.19 -13.47
N HIS A 83 -20.67 13.90 -13.39
CA HIS A 83 -19.93 12.82 -14.05
C HIS A 83 -19.76 13.03 -15.57
N PRO A 84 -20.78 13.46 -16.34
CA PRO A 84 -20.61 13.77 -17.77
C PRO A 84 -19.58 14.88 -18.04
N VAL A 85 -19.47 15.87 -17.14
CA VAL A 85 -18.48 16.95 -17.24
C VAL A 85 -17.06 16.40 -17.03
N ILE A 86 -16.88 15.52 -16.04
CA ILE A 86 -15.60 14.82 -15.83
C ILE A 86 -15.23 14.03 -17.08
N LEU A 87 -16.15 13.23 -17.64
CA LEU A 87 -15.86 12.44 -18.83
C LEU A 87 -15.41 13.30 -20.02
N GLU A 88 -16.05 14.45 -20.24
CA GLU A 88 -15.67 15.35 -21.33
C GLU A 88 -14.32 16.03 -21.10
N ASN A 89 -14.05 16.41 -19.85
CA ASN A 89 -12.75 16.91 -19.44
C ASN A 89 -11.64 15.86 -19.65
N LEU A 90 -11.88 14.60 -19.29
CA LEU A 90 -10.94 13.50 -19.52
C LEU A 90 -10.65 13.32 -21.02
N ARG A 91 -11.68 13.24 -21.87
CA ARG A 91 -11.49 13.15 -23.33
C ARG A 91 -10.69 14.32 -23.89
N THR A 92 -10.94 15.53 -23.37
CA THR A 92 -10.16 16.73 -23.72
C THR A 92 -8.69 16.58 -23.34
N VAL A 93 -8.39 16.03 -22.16
CA VAL A 93 -7.01 15.75 -21.73
C VAL A 93 -6.36 14.70 -22.63
N VAL A 94 -7.03 13.58 -22.90
CA VAL A 94 -6.52 12.50 -23.75
C VAL A 94 -6.19 12.99 -25.17
N SER A 95 -7.10 13.74 -25.79
CA SER A 95 -6.88 14.25 -27.15
C SER A 95 -5.61 15.10 -27.26
N LYS A 96 -5.31 15.89 -26.22
CA LYS A 96 -4.10 16.72 -26.13
C LYS A 96 -2.85 15.89 -25.82
N ASP A 97 -2.97 14.87 -24.97
CA ASP A 97 -1.86 13.99 -24.56
C ASP A 97 -1.15 13.37 -25.77
N SER A 98 -1.91 12.93 -26.79
CA SER A 98 -1.35 12.28 -27.98
C SER A 98 -0.23 13.08 -28.70
N THR A 99 -0.28 14.41 -28.59
CA THR A 99 0.65 15.35 -29.21
C THR A 99 1.65 15.98 -28.22
N ASP A 100 1.52 15.67 -26.93
CA ASP A 100 2.33 16.25 -25.87
C ASP A 100 3.69 15.52 -25.78
N PRO A 101 4.84 16.22 -25.82
CA PRO A 101 6.15 15.60 -25.61
C PRO A 101 6.30 15.00 -24.20
N SER A 102 5.53 15.50 -23.22
CA SER A 102 5.46 15.00 -21.85
C SER A 102 4.16 14.22 -21.66
N ARG A 103 4.05 13.07 -22.32
CA ARG A 103 2.91 12.14 -22.19
C ARG A 103 2.62 11.84 -20.71
N ILE A 104 1.33 11.74 -20.37
CA ILE A 104 0.85 11.31 -19.05
C ILE A 104 1.38 9.90 -18.78
N ASP A 105 2.23 9.77 -17.76
CA ASP A 105 2.83 8.51 -17.35
C ASP A 105 2.30 8.01 -15.99
N PHE A 106 1.50 8.82 -15.30
CA PHE A 106 0.82 8.45 -14.05
C PHE A 106 -0.63 8.94 -14.05
N VAL A 107 -1.57 8.04 -13.76
CA VAL A 107 -2.98 8.39 -13.49
C VAL A 107 -3.32 8.10 -12.03
N ARG A 108 -3.93 9.08 -11.35
CA ARG A 108 -4.39 8.96 -9.97
C ARG A 108 -5.86 9.27 -9.90
N PHE A 109 -6.62 8.40 -9.24
CA PHE A 109 -7.99 8.67 -8.85
C PHE A 109 -8.08 8.93 -7.36
N GLU A 110 -8.72 10.04 -7.01
CA GLU A 110 -9.03 10.43 -5.65
C GLU A 110 -10.53 10.58 -5.45
N GLY A 111 -10.93 10.45 -4.20
CA GLY A 111 -12.29 10.71 -3.78
C GLY A 111 -13.29 9.71 -4.34
N LEU A 112 -12.85 8.51 -4.69
CA LEU A 112 -13.74 7.42 -5.04
C LEU A 112 -14.70 7.16 -3.86
N ASN A 113 -15.90 6.74 -4.22
CA ASN A 113 -16.88 6.11 -3.36
C ASN A 113 -17.35 4.80 -4.01
N HIS A 114 -18.05 3.91 -3.30
CA HIS A 114 -18.54 2.64 -3.87
C HIS A 114 -19.40 2.78 -5.15
N ARG A 115 -19.90 3.99 -5.47
CA ARG A 115 -20.62 4.34 -6.69
C ARG A 115 -19.79 5.19 -7.66
N GLU A 116 -18.73 5.83 -7.17
CA GLU A 116 -17.84 6.75 -7.87
C GLU A 116 -16.51 6.10 -8.30
N ALA A 117 -16.29 4.82 -7.97
CA ALA A 117 -15.19 4.04 -8.53
C ALA A 117 -15.18 4.16 -10.07
N PRO A 118 -14.01 4.23 -10.74
CA PRO A 118 -13.97 4.42 -12.18
C PRO A 118 -14.75 3.31 -12.88
N CYS A 119 -15.87 3.68 -13.49
CA CYS A 119 -16.72 2.76 -14.23
C CYS A 119 -16.22 2.62 -15.67
N ALA A 120 -16.80 1.69 -16.45
CA ALA A 120 -16.39 1.47 -17.84
C ALA A 120 -16.34 2.76 -18.68
N SER A 121 -17.31 3.67 -18.51
CA SER A 121 -17.31 4.95 -19.23
C SER A 121 -16.17 5.89 -18.82
N THR A 122 -15.76 5.87 -17.55
CA THR A 122 -14.59 6.62 -17.05
C THR A 122 -13.30 6.06 -17.65
N TRP A 123 -13.14 4.74 -17.67
CA TRP A 123 -12.00 4.09 -18.30
C TRP A 123 -11.92 4.38 -19.80
N HIS A 124 -13.03 4.27 -20.53
CA HIS A 124 -13.07 4.61 -21.96
C HIS A 124 -12.78 6.08 -22.25
N ALA A 125 -13.14 7.00 -21.36
CA ALA A 125 -12.76 8.41 -21.52
C ALA A 125 -11.24 8.65 -21.40
N LEU A 126 -10.49 7.67 -20.87
CA LEU A 126 -9.03 7.66 -20.78
C LEU A 126 -8.35 6.81 -21.87
N ASP A 127 -9.11 6.22 -22.80
CA ASP A 127 -8.56 5.40 -23.88
C ASP A 127 -7.70 6.25 -24.83
N GLY A 128 -6.46 5.84 -25.09
CA GLY A 128 -5.44 6.60 -25.81
C GLY A 128 -4.27 7.06 -24.93
N LEU A 129 -4.44 7.05 -23.61
CA LEU A 129 -3.33 7.25 -22.67
C LEU A 129 -2.43 6.00 -22.58
N LEU A 130 -1.18 6.22 -22.18
CA LEU A 130 -0.18 5.16 -21.98
C LEU A 130 0.52 5.31 -20.61
N PRO A 131 -0.23 5.35 -19.50
CA PRO A 131 0.38 5.51 -18.19
C PRO A 131 1.16 4.25 -17.81
N ARG A 132 2.25 4.46 -17.08
CA ARG A 132 3.07 3.42 -16.45
C ARG A 132 2.67 3.17 -15.01
N HIS A 133 2.00 4.14 -14.38
CA HIS A 133 1.65 4.11 -12.97
C HIS A 133 0.16 4.43 -12.78
N LEU A 134 -0.50 3.63 -11.95
CA LEU A 134 -1.89 3.82 -11.56
C LEU A 134 -2.02 3.84 -10.03
N GLU A 135 -2.71 4.85 -9.50
CA GLU A 135 -3.11 4.90 -8.10
C GLU A 135 -4.62 5.08 -7.98
N LEU A 136 -5.27 4.23 -7.18
CA LEU A 136 -6.70 4.29 -6.89
C LEU A 136 -6.91 4.42 -5.39
N LYS A 137 -7.50 5.53 -4.95
CA LYS A 137 -7.89 5.74 -3.57
C LYS A 137 -9.38 5.44 -3.39
N CYS A 138 -9.66 4.21 -3.00
CA CYS A 138 -10.97 3.55 -3.02
C CYS A 138 -11.75 3.71 -1.70
N GLY A 139 -11.58 4.82 -0.96
CA GLY A 139 -12.32 5.18 0.26
C GLY A 139 -12.59 4.03 1.28
N TRP A 140 -13.55 4.18 2.20
CA TRP A 140 -13.80 3.16 3.23
C TRP A 140 -14.88 2.16 2.78
N ASP A 141 -14.60 0.86 2.90
CA ASP A 141 -15.47 -0.24 2.48
C ASP A 141 -15.83 -0.24 0.97
N GLU A 142 -14.95 0.26 0.12
CA GLU A 142 -15.23 0.37 -1.31
C GLU A 142 -14.42 -0.61 -2.14
N HIS A 143 -15.01 -0.90 -3.29
CA HIS A 143 -14.51 -1.86 -4.25
C HIS A 143 -13.82 -1.16 -5.41
N CYS A 144 -12.82 -1.83 -5.96
CA CYS A 144 -12.14 -1.41 -7.18
C CYS A 144 -12.33 -2.44 -8.29
N ASP A 145 -12.83 -2.02 -9.45
CA ASP A 145 -12.87 -2.87 -10.62
C ASP A 145 -11.87 -2.40 -11.68
N LEU A 146 -10.87 -3.26 -11.95
CA LEU A 146 -9.87 -3.04 -12.98
C LEU A 146 -10.25 -3.72 -14.31
N SER A 147 -11.27 -4.57 -14.33
CA SER A 147 -11.62 -5.35 -15.52
C SER A 147 -11.93 -4.50 -16.76
N PRO A 148 -12.51 -3.29 -16.68
CA PRO A 148 -12.74 -2.48 -17.88
C PRO A 148 -11.45 -1.98 -18.55
N LEU A 149 -10.29 -2.04 -17.89
CA LEU A 149 -8.99 -1.77 -18.54
C LEU A 149 -8.71 -2.76 -19.67
N ASP A 150 -9.25 -3.98 -19.58
CA ASP A 150 -9.11 -5.01 -20.61
C ASP A 150 -9.99 -4.73 -21.84
N GLU A 151 -10.91 -3.76 -21.77
CA GLU A 151 -11.79 -3.36 -22.86
C GLU A 151 -11.23 -2.16 -23.66
N LEU A 152 -10.20 -1.48 -23.15
CA LEU A 152 -9.58 -0.35 -23.86
C LEU A 152 -8.92 -0.79 -25.16
N GLU A 153 -9.03 0.01 -26.22
CA GLU A 153 -8.29 -0.19 -27.47
C GLU A 153 -6.79 0.01 -27.23
N THR A 154 -6.44 1.07 -26.47
CA THR A 154 -5.05 1.37 -26.10
C THR A 154 -4.70 0.69 -24.78
N LYS A 155 -3.97 -0.43 -24.86
CA LYS A 155 -3.53 -1.16 -23.66
C LYS A 155 -2.51 -0.36 -22.85
N TRP A 156 -2.81 -0.15 -21.57
CA TRP A 156 -1.92 0.58 -20.67
C TRP A 156 -0.67 -0.26 -20.32
N PRO A 157 0.54 0.26 -20.52
CA PRO A 157 1.80 -0.43 -20.19
C PRO A 157 2.13 -0.29 -18.70
N LEU A 158 1.21 -0.66 -17.82
CA LEU A 158 1.37 -0.46 -16.37
C LEU A 158 2.57 -1.25 -15.82
N GLU A 159 3.41 -0.54 -15.07
CA GLU A 159 4.56 -1.07 -14.34
C GLU A 159 4.31 -1.07 -12.83
N SER A 160 3.44 -0.19 -12.32
CA SER A 160 3.06 -0.16 -10.92
C SER A 160 1.58 0.14 -10.69
N LEU A 161 1.04 -0.52 -9.66
CA LEU A 161 -0.31 -0.26 -9.14
C LEU A 161 -0.23 0.06 -7.64
N THR A 162 -0.92 1.12 -7.24
CA THR A 162 -1.15 1.47 -5.84
C THR A 162 -2.65 1.49 -5.57
N LEU A 163 -3.09 0.70 -4.60
CA LEU A 163 -4.45 0.76 -4.07
C LEU A 163 -4.39 1.30 -2.65
N THR A 164 -5.30 2.23 -2.36
CA THR A 164 -5.44 2.81 -1.03
C THR A 164 -6.88 2.62 -0.55
N ASP A 165 -7.03 2.16 0.69
CA ASP A 165 -8.30 1.97 1.42
C ASP A 165 -9.26 0.91 0.82
N ALA A 166 -8.87 0.17 -0.23
CA ALA A 166 -9.74 -0.81 -0.89
C ALA A 166 -10.10 -2.02 0.01
N CYS A 167 -11.36 -2.45 -0.03
CA CYS A 167 -11.86 -3.56 0.80
C CYS A 167 -12.46 -4.71 -0.03
N ALA A 168 -12.20 -5.96 0.37
CA ALA A 168 -12.78 -7.20 -0.14
C ALA A 168 -12.85 -7.30 -1.68
N THR A 169 -11.84 -6.77 -2.36
CA THR A 169 -11.88 -6.58 -3.81
C THR A 169 -11.09 -7.67 -4.55
N PRO A 170 -11.74 -8.51 -5.38
CA PRO A 170 -11.03 -9.36 -6.32
C PRO A 170 -10.54 -8.54 -7.52
N LEU A 171 -9.22 -8.45 -7.68
CA LEU A 171 -8.60 -7.81 -8.83
C LEU A 171 -8.39 -8.82 -9.95
N SER A 172 -8.88 -8.46 -11.14
CA SER A 172 -8.69 -9.22 -12.36
C SER A 172 -8.59 -8.26 -13.54
N ALA A 173 -7.38 -8.11 -14.08
CA ALA A 173 -7.12 -7.39 -15.32
C ALA A 173 -5.83 -7.91 -15.94
N SER A 174 -5.72 -7.90 -17.27
CA SER A 174 -4.54 -8.37 -18.00
C SER A 174 -3.27 -7.58 -17.66
N CYS A 175 -3.41 -6.30 -17.31
CA CYS A 175 -2.30 -5.45 -16.89
C CYS A 175 -1.59 -5.95 -15.63
N LEU A 176 -2.26 -6.72 -14.76
CA LEU A 176 -1.67 -7.31 -13.55
C LEU A 176 -0.59 -8.35 -13.87
N GLY A 177 -0.57 -8.89 -15.09
CA GLY A 177 0.50 -9.76 -15.58
C GLY A 177 1.83 -9.05 -15.84
N ASN A 178 1.80 -7.72 -16.02
CA ASN A 178 2.94 -6.90 -16.43
C ASN A 178 3.50 -6.01 -15.31
N ILE A 179 2.73 -5.74 -14.26
CA ILE A 179 3.19 -4.87 -13.17
C ILE A 179 4.40 -5.47 -12.44
N SER A 180 5.39 -4.64 -12.16
CA SER A 180 6.58 -5.00 -11.40
C SER A 180 6.51 -4.57 -9.93
N SER A 181 5.56 -3.68 -9.60
CA SER A 181 5.41 -3.11 -8.27
C SER A 181 3.94 -3.03 -7.88
N LEU A 182 3.60 -3.53 -6.70
CA LEU A 182 2.26 -3.43 -6.12
C LEU A 182 2.35 -2.83 -4.72
N THR A 183 1.53 -1.81 -4.45
CA THR A 183 1.35 -1.23 -3.12
C THR A 183 -0.11 -1.33 -2.71
N LEU A 184 -0.37 -1.93 -1.55
CA LEU A 184 -1.67 -2.01 -0.91
C LEU A 184 -1.58 -1.23 0.41
N TYR A 185 -2.22 -0.07 0.47
CA TYR A 185 -2.15 0.84 1.61
C TYR A 185 -3.52 0.92 2.29
N PHE A 186 -3.62 0.56 3.56
CA PHE A 186 -4.87 0.44 4.32
C PHE A 186 -5.95 -0.43 3.64
N CYS A 187 -5.55 -1.32 2.73
CA CYS A 187 -6.47 -2.25 2.08
C CYS A 187 -6.82 -3.40 3.01
N SER A 188 -7.97 -4.05 2.81
CA SER A 188 -8.35 -5.27 3.53
C SER A 188 -8.97 -6.29 2.56
N GLY A 189 -8.59 -7.56 2.67
CA GLY A 189 -9.22 -8.63 1.89
C GLY A 189 -9.07 -8.50 0.36
N VAL A 190 -8.10 -7.73 -0.13
CA VAL A 190 -7.82 -7.64 -1.56
C VAL A 190 -7.25 -8.98 -2.03
N THR A 191 -7.85 -9.54 -3.09
CA THR A 191 -7.38 -10.78 -3.70
C THR A 191 -7.00 -10.54 -5.14
N ILE A 192 -5.98 -11.23 -5.63
CA ILE A 192 -5.54 -11.14 -7.03
C ILE A 192 -5.82 -12.48 -7.70
N SER A 193 -6.56 -12.43 -8.81
CA SER A 193 -6.76 -13.61 -9.64
C SER A 193 -5.44 -14.00 -10.32
N PRO A 194 -5.03 -15.29 -10.31
CA PRO A 194 -3.84 -15.75 -11.01
C PRO A 194 -3.99 -15.73 -12.54
N SER A 195 -5.17 -15.39 -13.06
CA SER A 195 -5.42 -15.16 -14.47
C SER A 195 -4.40 -14.18 -15.08
N TYR A 196 -4.20 -14.29 -16.39
CA TYR A 196 -3.29 -13.41 -17.16
C TYR A 196 -1.83 -13.41 -16.69
N ASN A 197 -1.40 -14.46 -15.97
CA ASN A 197 -0.08 -14.55 -15.34
C ASN A 197 0.18 -13.44 -14.32
N ALA A 198 -0.87 -12.99 -13.61
CA ALA A 198 -0.72 -12.03 -12.53
C ALA A 198 0.36 -12.47 -11.54
N GLY A 199 1.22 -11.54 -11.11
CA GLY A 199 2.33 -11.82 -10.20
C GLY A 199 3.63 -12.26 -10.87
N ARG A 200 3.61 -12.74 -12.13
CA ARG A 200 4.84 -13.23 -12.81
C ARG A 200 5.90 -12.15 -12.98
N ALA A 201 5.49 -10.92 -13.31
CA ALA A 201 6.37 -9.77 -13.44
C ALA A 201 6.62 -9.03 -12.11
N LEU A 202 5.89 -9.37 -11.05
CA LEU A 202 5.94 -8.67 -9.78
C LEU A 202 7.30 -8.88 -9.11
N ARG A 203 7.96 -7.80 -8.72
CA ARG A 203 9.27 -7.80 -8.05
C ARG A 203 9.24 -7.08 -6.71
N ARG A 204 8.34 -6.10 -6.55
CA ARG A 204 8.19 -5.32 -5.32
C ARG A 204 6.76 -5.38 -4.83
N LEU A 205 6.59 -5.77 -3.58
CA LEU A 205 5.30 -5.84 -2.90
C LEU A 205 5.36 -5.04 -1.60
N ARG A 206 4.43 -4.10 -1.45
CA ARG A 206 4.23 -3.34 -0.21
C ARG A 206 2.79 -3.52 0.26
N ILE A 207 2.63 -3.93 1.50
CA ILE A 207 1.33 -4.09 2.15
C ILE A 207 1.41 -3.38 3.49
N GLU A 208 0.64 -2.32 3.67
CA GLU A 208 0.73 -1.47 4.84
C GLU A 208 -0.67 -1.17 5.38
N GLY A 209 -0.82 -1.11 6.71
CA GLY A 209 -2.09 -0.82 7.38
C GLY A 209 -2.83 -2.10 7.77
N ASN A 210 -4.05 -2.28 7.23
CA ASN A 210 -4.97 -3.32 7.64
C ASN A 210 -4.60 -4.69 7.05
N ASN A 211 -4.89 -5.75 7.79
CA ASN A 211 -4.90 -7.13 7.30
C ASN A 211 -3.68 -7.54 6.43
N VAL A 212 -2.49 -7.07 6.81
CA VAL A 212 -1.33 -7.12 5.90
C VAL A 212 -0.78 -8.55 5.79
N ILE A 213 -0.82 -9.31 6.89
CA ILE A 213 -0.34 -10.69 6.92
C ILE A 213 -1.27 -11.62 6.14
N ASP A 214 -2.59 -11.56 6.31
CA ASP A 214 -3.50 -12.45 5.57
C ASP A 214 -3.51 -12.13 4.07
N MET A 215 -3.39 -10.85 3.69
CA MET A 215 -3.24 -10.49 2.28
C MET A 215 -1.96 -11.11 1.69
N PHE A 216 -0.84 -11.06 2.41
CA PHE A 216 0.40 -11.72 1.97
C PHE A 216 0.20 -13.23 1.82
N ILE A 217 -0.38 -13.89 2.83
CA ILE A 217 -0.68 -15.32 2.84
C ILE A 217 -1.59 -15.69 1.66
N GLY A 218 -2.67 -14.94 1.45
CA GLY A 218 -3.64 -15.17 0.38
C GLY A 218 -3.02 -15.04 -1.01
N MET A 219 -2.17 -14.03 -1.22
CA MET A 219 -1.41 -13.88 -2.46
C MET A 219 -0.37 -14.99 -2.65
N SER A 220 0.29 -15.41 -1.56
CA SER A 220 1.23 -16.53 -1.54
C SER A 220 0.58 -17.85 -1.95
N LYS A 221 -0.57 -18.21 -1.35
CA LYS A 221 -1.34 -19.41 -1.70
C LYS A 221 -1.75 -19.47 -3.17
N ARG A 222 -1.83 -18.32 -3.84
CA ARG A 222 -2.23 -18.17 -5.25
C ARG A 222 -1.03 -18.06 -6.21
N GLY A 223 0.21 -18.13 -5.71
CA GLY A 223 1.43 -18.00 -6.52
C GLY A 223 1.73 -16.58 -7.01
N ILE A 224 1.04 -15.56 -6.47
CA ILE A 224 1.19 -14.17 -6.91
C ILE A 224 2.54 -13.57 -6.49
N VAL A 225 3.10 -14.06 -5.38
CA VAL A 225 4.34 -13.52 -4.79
C VAL A 225 5.59 -14.33 -5.11
N ASP A 226 5.48 -15.39 -5.92
CA ASP A 226 6.55 -16.36 -6.19
C ASP A 226 7.80 -15.75 -6.84
N SER A 227 7.64 -14.61 -7.51
CA SER A 227 8.74 -13.90 -8.19
C SER A 227 9.18 -12.61 -7.47
N VAL A 228 8.60 -12.32 -6.30
CA VAL A 228 8.85 -11.07 -5.57
C VAL A 228 10.24 -11.09 -4.95
N GLU A 229 10.97 -9.99 -5.10
CA GLU A 229 12.34 -9.81 -4.60
C GLU A 229 12.39 -8.87 -3.40
N GLU A 230 11.50 -7.89 -3.33
CA GLU A 230 11.35 -6.93 -2.22
C GLU A 230 9.94 -7.04 -1.64
N VAL A 231 9.85 -7.40 -0.37
CA VAL A 231 8.61 -7.44 0.39
C VAL A 231 8.70 -6.46 1.55
N ARG A 232 7.69 -5.62 1.67
CA ARG A 232 7.49 -4.77 2.85
C ARG A 232 6.08 -4.99 3.40
N ILE A 233 6.01 -5.37 4.65
CA ILE A 233 4.77 -5.61 5.39
C ILE A 233 4.81 -4.69 6.61
N SER A 234 3.81 -3.82 6.75
CA SER A 234 3.75 -2.84 7.83
C SER A 234 2.37 -2.81 8.46
N ASN A 235 2.17 -3.60 9.52
CA ASN A 235 1.00 -3.51 10.38
C ASN A 235 1.30 -2.53 11.52
N THR A 236 0.99 -1.24 11.35
CA THR A 236 1.21 -0.21 12.40
C THR A 236 -0.07 0.42 12.92
N ASN A 237 -1.22 -0.01 12.38
CA ASN A 237 -2.53 0.49 12.78
C ASN A 237 -3.28 -0.51 13.70
N GLY A 238 -2.69 -1.68 13.95
CA GLY A 238 -3.19 -2.82 14.71
C GLY A 238 -4.53 -3.40 14.23
N GLY A 239 -5.04 -2.94 13.08
CA GLY A 239 -6.33 -3.33 12.50
C GLY A 239 -6.29 -4.71 11.84
N GLU A 240 -5.48 -5.62 12.36
CA GLU A 240 -5.56 -7.01 11.95
C GLU A 240 -6.71 -7.67 12.70
N GLU A 241 -7.54 -8.44 12.00
CA GLU A 241 -8.42 -9.41 12.62
C GLU A 241 -7.58 -10.60 13.10
N GLU A 242 -8.12 -11.54 13.88
CA GLU A 242 -7.36 -12.70 14.40
C GLU A 242 -6.67 -13.45 13.24
N TYR A 243 -5.37 -13.21 13.02
CA TYR A 243 -4.62 -13.87 11.94
C TYR A 243 -3.84 -15.06 12.50
N GLU A 244 -3.73 -16.12 11.70
CA GLU A 244 -3.00 -17.33 12.07
C GLU A 244 -1.51 -17.17 11.76
N SER A 245 -0.74 -16.69 12.73
CA SER A 245 0.72 -16.53 12.61
C SER A 245 1.46 -17.80 12.18
N SER A 246 0.94 -18.99 12.53
CA SER A 246 1.47 -20.27 12.06
C SER A 246 1.47 -20.36 10.54
N GLU A 247 0.41 -19.90 9.88
CA GLU A 247 0.32 -19.98 8.43
C GLU A 247 1.33 -19.04 7.76
N PHE A 248 1.52 -17.84 8.31
CA PHE A 248 2.56 -16.92 7.82
C PHE A 248 3.94 -17.58 7.83
N PHE A 249 4.29 -18.27 8.93
CA PHE A 249 5.56 -18.98 9.08
C PHE A 249 5.69 -20.24 8.21
N GLU A 250 4.56 -20.84 7.79
CA GLU A 250 4.56 -21.94 6.84
C GLU A 250 4.80 -21.50 5.39
N VAL A 251 4.30 -20.32 5.02
CA VAL A 251 4.39 -19.82 3.64
C VAL A 251 5.66 -19.01 3.38
N LEU A 252 6.11 -18.21 4.36
CA LEU A 252 7.23 -17.28 4.20
C LEU A 252 8.53 -17.96 3.70
N PRO A 253 8.97 -19.11 4.25
CA PRO A 253 10.22 -19.76 3.81
C PRO A 253 10.22 -20.23 2.35
N ARG A 254 9.03 -20.40 1.73
CA ARG A 254 8.89 -20.91 0.36
C ARG A 254 9.30 -19.86 -0.69
N HIS A 255 9.30 -18.59 -0.31
CA HIS A 255 9.56 -17.46 -1.20
C HIS A 255 11.04 -17.14 -1.31
N THR A 256 11.77 -18.07 -1.92
CA THR A 256 13.24 -18.01 -2.07
C THR A 256 13.72 -16.91 -3.02
N SER A 257 12.84 -16.26 -3.77
CA SER A 257 13.17 -15.08 -4.58
C SER A 257 13.40 -13.82 -3.74
N ILE A 258 12.87 -13.77 -2.51
CA ILE A 258 12.94 -12.60 -1.64
C ILE A 258 14.40 -12.34 -1.24
N ARG A 259 14.88 -11.14 -1.59
CA ARG A 259 16.20 -10.62 -1.21
C ARG A 259 16.10 -9.50 -0.19
N SER A 260 15.00 -8.74 -0.19
CA SER A 260 14.75 -7.66 0.75
C SER A 260 13.44 -7.88 1.48
N PHE A 261 13.49 -7.93 2.80
CA PHE A 261 12.34 -8.15 3.67
C PHE A 261 12.30 -7.09 4.78
N ASP A 262 11.28 -6.24 4.76
CA ASP A 262 10.99 -5.20 5.77
C ASP A 262 9.67 -5.53 6.45
N LEU A 263 9.73 -5.97 7.71
CA LEU A 263 8.56 -6.26 8.53
C LEU A 263 8.47 -5.24 9.66
N ALA A 264 7.36 -4.51 9.71
CA ALA A 264 7.00 -3.65 10.82
C ALA A 264 5.68 -4.10 11.44
N VAL A 265 5.67 -4.38 12.73
CA VAL A 265 4.52 -4.95 13.46
C VAL A 265 4.24 -4.15 14.72
N SER A 266 2.99 -3.75 14.90
CA SER A 266 2.47 -3.12 16.13
C SER A 266 1.90 -4.16 17.10
N LEU A 267 1.79 -3.77 18.37
CA LEU A 267 1.26 -4.63 19.44
C LEU A 267 -0.15 -5.13 19.17
N ARG A 268 -0.33 -6.45 19.26
CA ARG A 268 -1.40 -7.00 20.10
C ARG A 268 -0.78 -7.71 21.30
N PRO A 269 -1.25 -7.48 22.54
CA PRO A 269 -0.67 -8.05 23.76
C PRO A 269 -0.61 -9.59 23.81
N HIS A 270 -1.27 -10.27 22.88
CA HIS A 270 -1.44 -11.71 22.87
C HIS A 270 -0.83 -12.40 21.65
N ASP A 271 0.02 -11.70 20.90
CA ASP A 271 0.63 -12.27 19.70
C ASP A 271 2.14 -12.51 19.89
N PRO A 272 2.55 -13.60 20.58
CA PRO A 272 3.94 -13.95 20.84
C PRO A 272 4.66 -14.51 19.59
N CYS A 273 4.09 -14.39 18.40
CA CYS A 273 4.50 -15.21 17.27
C CYS A 273 5.85 -14.79 16.66
N TYR A 274 6.21 -13.50 16.72
CA TYR A 274 7.42 -12.98 16.04
C TYR A 274 8.75 -13.43 16.66
N HIS A 275 8.72 -14.07 17.83
CA HIS A 275 9.90 -14.74 18.38
C HIS A 275 10.35 -15.92 17.51
N ALA A 276 9.44 -16.57 16.76
CA ALA A 276 9.77 -17.66 15.86
C ALA A 276 10.26 -17.18 14.48
N LEU A 277 9.95 -15.94 14.08
CA LEU A 277 10.27 -15.38 12.76
C LEU A 277 11.67 -15.73 12.21
N PRO A 278 12.79 -15.58 12.95
CA PRO A 278 14.13 -15.82 12.41
C PRO A 278 14.35 -17.27 11.95
N LEU A 279 13.57 -18.22 12.45
CA LEU A 279 13.60 -19.64 12.04
C LEU A 279 12.89 -19.89 10.71
N HIS A 280 12.07 -18.93 10.25
CA HIS A 280 11.19 -19.06 9.09
C HIS A 280 11.52 -18.06 7.96
N LEU A 281 12.65 -17.36 8.07
CA LEU A 281 13.09 -16.42 7.03
C LEU A 281 13.59 -17.14 5.77
N PRO A 282 13.28 -16.64 4.56
CA PRO A 282 13.85 -17.13 3.32
C PRO A 282 15.39 -17.10 3.36
N PRO A 283 16.06 -18.16 2.88
CA PRO A 283 17.52 -18.28 3.00
C PRO A 283 18.30 -17.27 2.14
N ASN A 284 17.65 -16.67 1.13
CA ASN A 284 18.27 -15.78 0.16
C ASN A 284 18.17 -14.28 0.52
N ILE A 285 17.71 -13.96 1.74
CA ILE A 285 17.64 -12.58 2.19
C ILE A 285 19.03 -11.94 2.22
N GLU A 286 19.14 -10.80 1.55
CA GLU A 286 20.29 -9.92 1.56
C GLU A 286 20.05 -8.69 2.46
N HIS A 287 18.80 -8.26 2.59
CA HIS A 287 18.41 -7.08 3.34
C HIS A 287 17.25 -7.42 4.28
N LEU A 288 17.52 -7.43 5.58
CA LEU A 288 16.52 -7.70 6.61
C LEU A 288 16.29 -6.45 7.46
N ARG A 289 15.04 -6.00 7.53
CA ARG A 289 14.60 -4.99 8.49
C ARG A 289 13.44 -5.54 9.31
N PHE A 290 13.60 -5.53 10.61
CA PHE A 290 12.54 -5.84 11.56
C PHE A 290 12.28 -4.63 12.45
N ARG A 291 11.01 -4.25 12.57
CA ARG A 291 10.52 -3.21 13.47
C ARG A 291 9.38 -3.79 14.29
N GLY A 292 9.53 -3.79 15.60
CA GLY A 292 8.53 -4.35 16.51
C GLY A 292 8.28 -3.47 17.73
N PRO A 293 7.39 -3.90 18.62
CA PRO A 293 7.19 -3.21 19.88
C PRO A 293 8.26 -3.58 20.93
N PRO A 294 8.49 -2.73 21.95
CA PRO A 294 9.43 -3.00 23.04
C PRO A 294 9.24 -4.37 23.72
N GLU A 295 8.03 -4.88 23.79
CA GLU A 295 7.66 -6.18 24.34
C GLU A 295 8.40 -7.34 23.66
N THR A 296 8.76 -7.20 22.37
CA THR A 296 9.55 -8.20 21.65
C THR A 296 10.93 -8.41 22.28
N ALA A 297 11.50 -7.41 22.96
CA ALA A 297 12.76 -7.56 23.72
C ALA A 297 12.66 -8.58 24.86
N GLY A 298 11.44 -8.88 25.33
CA GLY A 298 11.18 -9.84 26.39
C GLY A 298 11.71 -11.25 26.08
N ASP A 299 11.71 -11.63 24.80
CA ASP A 299 12.25 -12.90 24.32
C ASP A 299 12.91 -12.74 22.94
N LEU A 300 14.24 -12.60 22.92
CA LEU A 300 15.03 -12.62 21.68
C LEU A 300 15.79 -13.94 21.51
N SER A 301 15.40 -15.01 22.21
CA SER A 301 16.18 -16.24 22.30
C SER A 301 16.44 -16.90 20.94
N ASN A 302 15.41 -17.04 20.10
CA ASN A 302 15.54 -17.58 18.75
C ASN A 302 16.32 -16.64 17.83
N TRP A 303 16.12 -15.32 17.94
CA TRP A 303 16.89 -14.33 17.19
C TRP A 303 18.38 -14.43 17.50
N LEU A 304 18.73 -14.45 18.79
CA LEU A 304 20.12 -14.62 19.25
C LEU A 304 20.71 -15.96 18.83
N LYS A 305 19.93 -17.05 18.92
CA LYS A 305 20.37 -18.37 18.47
C LYS A 305 20.70 -18.38 16.99
N CYS A 306 19.85 -17.78 16.16
CA CYS A 306 20.07 -17.69 14.72
C CYS A 306 21.21 -16.75 14.35
N ALA A 307 21.30 -15.58 14.98
CA ALA A 307 22.39 -14.63 14.74
C ALA A 307 23.79 -15.19 15.10
N LYS A 308 23.85 -16.14 16.04
CA LYS A 308 25.08 -16.87 16.41
C LYS A 308 25.41 -18.04 15.47
N ASP A 309 24.51 -18.40 14.56
CA ASP A 309 24.72 -19.48 13.59
C ASP A 309 25.29 -18.91 12.27
N PRO A 310 26.53 -19.25 11.87
CA PRO A 310 27.12 -18.78 10.60
C PRO A 310 26.35 -19.22 9.35
N GLY A 311 25.49 -20.25 9.46
CA GLY A 311 24.64 -20.72 8.38
C GLY A 311 23.31 -19.98 8.25
N TRP A 312 22.94 -19.15 9.23
CA TRP A 312 21.70 -18.38 9.18
C TRP A 312 21.84 -17.21 8.20
N LEU A 313 20.97 -17.12 7.19
CA LEU A 313 20.97 -16.05 6.18
C LEU A 313 22.37 -15.79 5.56
N PRO A 314 22.96 -16.77 4.86
CA PRO A 314 24.35 -16.70 4.39
C PRO A 314 24.63 -15.57 3.39
N HIS A 315 23.57 -14.94 2.84
CA HIS A 315 23.65 -13.85 1.89
C HIS A 315 23.35 -12.47 2.51
N LEU A 316 23.15 -12.39 3.83
CA LEU A 316 22.79 -11.16 4.52
C LEU A 316 23.88 -10.09 4.39
N LYS A 317 23.52 -8.96 3.78
CA LYS A 317 24.37 -7.78 3.57
C LYS A 317 23.99 -6.62 4.49
N THR A 318 22.72 -6.48 4.81
CA THR A 318 22.25 -5.45 5.74
C THR A 318 21.24 -5.98 6.73
N PHE A 319 21.37 -5.57 7.99
CA PHE A 319 20.45 -5.94 9.06
C PHE A 319 20.05 -4.71 9.88
N SER A 320 18.75 -4.54 10.09
CA SER A 320 18.15 -3.46 10.88
C SER A 320 17.14 -4.10 11.83
N PHE A 321 17.22 -3.77 13.12
CA PHE A 321 16.36 -4.34 14.16
C PHE A 321 16.01 -3.25 15.16
N HIS A 322 14.74 -2.81 15.15
CA HIS A 322 14.29 -1.71 15.99
C HIS A 322 13.04 -2.10 16.77
N LEU A 323 12.96 -1.62 18.00
CA LEU A 323 11.83 -1.87 18.90
C LEU A 323 11.12 -0.57 19.28
N ASP A 324 11.03 0.36 18.35
CA ASP A 324 10.50 1.72 18.52
C ASP A 324 9.46 2.06 17.44
N VAL A 325 8.59 1.11 17.10
CA VAL A 325 7.51 1.34 16.13
C VAL A 325 6.64 2.51 16.59
N GLU A 326 6.80 3.64 15.90
CA GLU A 326 5.92 4.79 16.01
C GLU A 326 4.54 4.37 15.49
N LEU A 327 3.53 4.43 16.36
CA LEU A 327 2.14 4.28 15.95
C LEU A 327 1.77 5.51 15.12
N SER A 328 1.45 5.30 13.86
CA SER A 328 1.48 6.35 12.83
C SER A 328 0.28 7.31 12.81
N ASP A 329 -0.66 7.23 13.76
CA ASP A 329 -1.84 8.12 13.77
C ASP A 329 -2.46 8.25 15.17
N ASP A 330 -2.81 9.45 15.61
CA ASP A 330 -3.60 9.68 16.84
C ASP A 330 -5.03 9.09 16.72
N ARG A 331 -5.52 8.86 15.50
CA ARG A 331 -6.80 8.17 15.26
C ARG A 331 -6.73 6.68 15.59
N ILE A 332 -5.56 6.06 15.45
CA ILE A 332 -5.30 4.68 15.87
C ILE A 332 -5.51 4.60 17.38
N CYS A 333 -4.94 5.54 18.17
CA CYS A 333 -5.15 5.61 19.63
C CYS A 333 -6.64 5.66 20.06
N LYS A 334 -7.55 6.19 19.24
CA LYS A 334 -8.99 6.20 19.54
C LYS A 334 -9.66 4.83 19.35
N ILE A 335 -9.24 4.03 18.37
CA ILE A 335 -9.74 2.65 18.18
C ILE A 335 -9.17 1.73 19.29
N TYR A 336 -7.95 2.01 19.77
CA TYR A 336 -7.32 1.34 20.92
C TYR A 336 -7.73 1.89 22.29
N GLN A 337 -8.88 2.54 22.45
CA GLN A 337 -9.34 3.05 23.76
C GLN A 337 -9.39 1.99 24.88
N GLY A 338 -9.28 0.69 24.55
CA GLY A 338 -9.16 -0.42 25.51
C GLY A 338 -7.74 -0.95 25.78
N TYR A 339 -6.72 -0.54 25.03
CA TYR A 339 -5.36 -1.07 25.19
C TYR A 339 -4.41 -0.04 25.80
N PRO A 340 -3.52 -0.44 26.73
CA PRO A 340 -2.51 0.46 27.25
C PRO A 340 -1.58 0.91 26.11
N PRO A 341 -1.08 2.16 26.15
CA PRO A 341 -0.08 2.59 25.20
C PRO A 341 1.16 1.68 25.27
N PRO A 342 1.92 1.53 24.17
CA PRO A 342 3.17 0.78 24.20
C PRO A 342 4.05 1.28 25.36
N ARG A 343 4.63 0.35 26.12
CA ARG A 343 5.57 0.74 27.16
C ARG A 343 6.78 1.44 26.52
N PRO A 344 7.44 2.40 27.17
CA PRO A 344 8.65 2.99 26.62
C PRO A 344 9.77 1.94 26.50
N LEU A 345 10.61 2.09 25.47
CA LEU A 345 11.80 1.27 25.28
C LEU A 345 12.83 1.56 26.39
N THR A 346 13.18 0.54 27.18
CA THR A 346 14.08 0.67 28.33
C THR A 346 15.55 0.54 27.91
N THR A 347 16.47 0.92 28.81
CA THR A 347 17.90 0.67 28.63
C THR A 347 18.21 -0.83 28.52
N GLU A 348 17.48 -1.67 29.25
CA GLU A 348 17.65 -3.13 29.17
C GLU A 348 17.25 -3.66 27.79
N ASP A 349 16.11 -3.23 27.25
CA ASP A 349 15.67 -3.63 25.91
C ASP A 349 16.71 -3.26 24.85
N ARG A 350 17.25 -2.03 24.93
CA ARG A 350 18.33 -1.57 24.03
C ARG A 350 19.58 -2.42 24.16
N GLY A 351 19.94 -2.83 25.38
CA GLY A 351 21.06 -3.74 25.63
C GLY A 351 20.86 -5.11 24.97
N ARG A 352 19.65 -5.68 25.04
CA ARG A 352 19.31 -6.96 24.40
C ARG A 352 19.33 -6.86 22.87
N VAL A 353 18.82 -5.77 22.31
CA VAL A 353 18.91 -5.51 20.86
C VAL A 353 20.36 -5.35 20.44
N GLN A 354 21.18 -4.62 21.20
CA GLN A 354 22.61 -4.49 20.89
C GLN A 354 23.33 -5.84 20.93
N GLU A 355 23.04 -6.70 21.91
CA GLU A 355 23.61 -8.07 21.96
C GLU A 355 23.26 -8.86 20.69
N LEU A 356 22.02 -8.76 20.21
CA LEU A 356 21.58 -9.40 18.97
C LEU A 356 22.36 -8.88 17.75
N LEU A 357 22.49 -7.56 17.62
CA LEU A 357 23.20 -6.93 16.51
C LEU A 357 24.70 -7.28 16.52
N ASP A 358 25.33 -7.29 17.70
CA ASP A 358 26.72 -7.68 17.88
C ASP A 358 26.94 -9.16 17.52
N ALA A 359 26.01 -10.04 17.90
CA ALA A 359 26.06 -11.47 17.54
C ALA A 359 26.04 -11.67 16.02
N ALA A 360 25.16 -10.95 15.30
CA ALA A 360 25.09 -11.01 13.85
C ALA A 360 26.40 -10.51 13.20
N LEU A 361 27.00 -9.44 13.72
CA LEU A 361 28.27 -8.91 13.21
C LEU A 361 29.46 -9.86 13.35
N GLN A 362 29.47 -10.74 14.35
CA GLN A 362 30.58 -11.67 14.58
C GLN A 362 30.75 -12.71 13.47
N HIS A 363 29.67 -13.08 12.77
CA HIS A 363 29.67 -14.19 11.82
C HIS A 363 29.43 -13.76 10.36
N HIS A 364 28.83 -12.59 10.13
CA HIS A 364 28.58 -12.08 8.79
C HIS A 364 29.66 -11.09 8.35
N THR A 365 30.66 -11.58 7.61
CA THR A 365 31.73 -10.73 7.07
C THR A 365 31.14 -9.72 6.07
N GLY A 366 31.29 -8.42 6.35
CA GLY A 366 30.79 -7.35 5.49
C GLY A 366 29.32 -6.96 5.73
N LEU A 367 28.68 -7.51 6.77
CA LEU A 367 27.36 -7.06 7.21
C LEU A 367 27.40 -5.58 7.61
N ARG A 368 26.41 -4.83 7.15
CA ARG A 368 26.19 -3.45 7.57
C ARG A 368 24.93 -3.37 8.43
N LEU A 369 25.08 -2.86 9.64
CA LEU A 369 23.93 -2.45 10.44
C LEU A 369 23.35 -1.16 9.86
N VAL A 370 22.03 -1.08 9.76
CA VAL A 370 21.32 0.08 9.21
C VAL A 370 20.26 0.52 10.20
N ASP A 371 20.11 1.83 10.32
CA ASP A 371 19.07 2.47 11.13
C ASP A 371 17.68 2.44 10.46
#